data_AF-A0A1E5P0J0-F1
#
_entry.id   AF-A0A1E5P0J0-F1
#
_cell.length_a   1.000
_cell.length_b   1.000
_cell.length_c   1.000
_cell.angle_alpha   90.00
_cell.angle_beta   90.00
_cell.angle_gamma   90.00
#
_symmetry.space_group_name_H-M   'P 1'
#
loop_
_entity.id
_entity.type
_entity.pdbx_description
1 polymer ?
#
loop_
_entity_poly.entity_id
_entity_poly.type
_entity_poly.pdbx_seq_one_letter_code
_entity_poly.pdbx_strand_id
1 'polypeptide(L)' 'MSRAPDGPYPHPLTPAELPAGDEWLYGCDDCQLPVQGGAAGLAAHRRTVHNPRRDYGDRRIPITIRLDLEF' A
#
# COMPACT_ATOMS: atom_id res chain seq x y z
N MET A 1 -26.98 -7.55 0.34
CA MET A 1 -26.28 -6.34 -0.16
C MET A 1 -25.88 -5.53 1.06
N SER A 2 -24.58 -5.31 1.29
CA SER A 2 -24.09 -4.60 2.48
C SER A 2 -24.26 -3.10 2.28
N ARG A 3 -25.18 -2.49 3.03
CA ARG A 3 -25.38 -1.04 3.01
C ARG A 3 -24.24 -0.39 3.80
N ALA A 4 -23.54 0.53 3.16
CA ALA A 4 -22.58 1.42 3.81
C ALA A 4 -23.27 2.20 4.94
N PRO A 5 -22.66 2.34 6.13
CA PRO A 5 -23.20 3.19 7.18
C PRO A 5 -23.27 4.64 6.69
N ASP A 6 -24.40 5.29 6.96
CA ASP A 6 -24.59 6.72 6.70
C ASP A 6 -23.80 7.52 7.76
N GLY A 7 -22.66 8.08 7.37
CA GLY A 7 -21.79 8.90 8.22
C GLY A 7 -20.41 9.14 7.60
N PRO A 8 -19.64 10.12 8.09
CA PRO A 8 -18.24 10.24 7.70
C PRO A 8 -17.57 8.90 8.02
N TYR A 9 -17.05 8.23 6.99
CA TYR A 9 -16.18 7.09 7.25
C TYR A 9 -15.08 7.60 8.15
N PRO A 10 -14.85 7.01 9.33
CA PRO A 10 -13.69 7.37 10.12
C PRO A 10 -12.48 7.06 9.24
N HIS A 11 -11.91 8.09 8.63
CA HIS A 11 -10.59 8.00 8.04
C HIS A 11 -9.70 7.73 9.26
N PRO A 12 -9.05 6.57 9.35
CA PRO A 12 -8.34 6.20 10.58
C PRO A 12 -7.22 7.16 10.96
N LEU A 13 -6.89 8.12 10.08
CA LEU A 13 -5.87 9.13 10.25
C LEU A 13 -6.41 10.46 9.70
N THR A 14 -6.52 11.47 10.55
CA THR A 14 -6.68 12.86 10.11
C THR A 14 -5.31 13.43 9.69
N PRO A 15 -5.23 14.45 8.81
CA PRO A 15 -3.94 15.01 8.37
C PRO A 15 -3.00 15.46 9.50
N ALA A 16 -3.57 15.86 10.65
CA ALA A 16 -2.81 16.27 11.83
C ALA A 16 -2.22 15.08 12.62
N GLU A 17 -2.71 13.86 12.38
CA GLU A 17 -2.23 12.60 12.98
C GLU A 17 -1.24 11.87 12.06
N LEU A 18 -0.89 12.47 10.91
CA LEU A 18 0.12 11.92 10.02
C LEU A 18 1.52 12.25 10.56
N PRO A 19 2.45 11.28 10.55
CA PRO A 19 3.83 11.52 10.93
C PRO A 19 4.49 12.56 10.00
N ALA A 20 5.53 13.23 10.48
CA ALA A 20 6.30 14.15 9.66
C ALA A 20 6.90 13.42 8.44
N GLY A 21 7.13 14.16 7.35
CA GLY A 21 7.50 13.54 6.05
C GLY A 21 8.80 12.73 6.09
N ASP A 22 9.70 13.03 7.02
CA ASP A 22 10.94 12.30 7.31
C ASP A 22 10.71 11.02 8.14
N GLU A 23 9.70 11.00 9.01
CA GLU A 23 9.22 9.80 9.72
C GLU A 23 8.38 8.88 8.83
N TRP A 24 8.07 9.30 7.61
CA TRP A 24 7.21 8.53 6.69
C TRP A 24 7.94 7.35 6.04
N LEU A 25 9.27 7.37 6.07
CA LEU A 25 10.15 6.39 5.46
C LEU A 25 10.83 5.55 6.54
N TYR A 26 10.55 4.26 6.52
CA TYR A 26 11.26 3.29 7.36
C TYR A 26 12.23 2.49 6.50
N GLY A 27 13.47 2.38 6.96
CA GLY A 27 14.44 1.48 6.34
C GLY A 27 14.04 0.02 6.57
N CYS A 28 14.07 -0.79 5.50
CA CYS A 28 14.05 -2.24 5.65
C CYS A 28 15.49 -2.75 5.78
N ASP A 29 15.80 -3.47 6.87
CA ASP A 29 17.17 -3.99 7.10
C ASP A 29 17.62 -5.01 6.05
N ASP A 30 16.68 -5.73 5.43
CA ASP A 30 16.99 -6.81 4.49
C ASP A 30 17.36 -6.30 3.09
N CYS A 31 16.67 -5.27 2.59
CA CYS A 31 16.92 -4.70 1.25
C CYS A 31 17.46 -3.28 1.26
N GLN A 32 17.59 -2.67 2.45
CA GLN A 32 18.07 -1.31 2.65
C GLN A 32 17.28 -0.24 1.87
N LEU A 33 16.03 -0.55 1.51
CA LEU A 33 15.15 0.35 0.78
C LEU A 33 14.25 1.15 1.75
N PRO A 34 13.98 2.43 1.44
CA PRO A 34 13.01 3.21 2.18
C PRO A 34 11.59 2.73 1.86
N VAL A 35 10.81 2.44 2.89
CA VAL A 35 9.42 1.97 2.81
C VAL A 35 8.49 3.05 3.36
N GLN A 36 7.51 3.44 2.55
CA GLN A 36 6.47 4.39 2.94
C GLN A 36 5.42 3.76 3.85
N GLY A 37 4.75 4.58 4.66
CA GLY A 37 3.60 4.16 5.47
C GLY A 37 3.96 3.71 6.88
N GLY A 38 5.11 4.17 7.38
CA GLY A 38 5.49 3.95 8.77
C GLY A 38 5.79 2.48 9.10
N ALA A 39 5.67 2.13 10.38
CA ALA A 39 5.82 0.76 10.85
C ALA A 39 4.82 -0.23 10.19
N ALA A 40 3.59 0.23 9.90
CA ALA A 40 2.58 -0.58 9.22
C ALA A 40 2.99 -0.91 7.78
N GLY A 41 3.52 0.07 7.05
CA GLY A 41 4.11 -0.10 5.72
C GLY A 41 5.30 -1.06 5.74
N LEU A 42 6.21 -0.91 6.71
CA LEU A 42 7.36 -1.80 6.87
C LEU A 42 6.93 -3.26 7.15
N ALA A 43 5.92 -3.46 8.00
CA ALA A 43 5.37 -4.79 8.29
C ALA A 43 4.67 -5.41 7.07
N ALA A 44 3.97 -4.61 6.27
CA ALA A 44 3.43 -5.07 4.99
C ALA A 44 4.54 -5.45 4.01
N HIS A 45 5.54 -4.59 3.84
CA HIS A 45 6.71 -4.82 2.98
C HIS A 45 7.43 -6.14 3.29
N ARG A 46 7.77 -6.39 4.57
CA ARG A 46 8.45 -7.63 4.98
C ARG A 46 7.63 -8.88 4.61
N ARG A 47 6.30 -8.82 4.76
CA ARG A 47 5.41 -9.92 4.39
C ARG A 47 5.28 -10.12 2.88
N THR A 48 5.46 -9.06 2.09
CA THR A 48 5.26 -9.11 0.64
C THR A 48 6.52 -9.33 -0.18
N VAL A 49 7.65 -8.82 0.29
CA VAL A 49 8.91 -8.84 -0.45
C VAL A 49 9.82 -9.96 0.06
N HIS A 50 9.82 -10.21 1.37
CA HIS A 50 10.78 -11.11 2.02
C HIS A 50 10.15 -12.39 2.57
N ASN A 51 8.92 -12.73 2.19
CA ASN A 51 8.29 -13.98 2.63
C ASN A 51 8.60 -15.13 1.66
N PRO A 52 9.58 -16.00 1.96
CA PRO A 52 9.98 -17.10 1.08
C PRO A 52 8.92 -18.20 0.96
N ARG A 53 7.90 -18.21 1.84
CA ARG A 53 6.79 -19.19 1.81
C ARG A 53 5.63 -18.74 0.93
N ARG A 54 5.66 -17.52 0.39
CA ARG A 54 4.64 -17.07 -0.57
C ARG A 54 5.15 -17.30 -1.99
N ASP A 55 4.48 -18.22 -2.66
CA ASP A 55 4.51 -18.31 -4.12
C ASP A 55 3.80 -17.07 -4.70
N TYR A 56 4.59 -16.04 -5.00
CA TYR A 56 4.19 -14.87 -5.80
C TYR A 56 4.22 -15.18 -7.31
N GLY A 57 4.07 -16.45 -7.72
CA GLY A 57 3.80 -16.81 -9.10
C GLY A 57 2.77 -15.83 -9.66
N ASP A 58 3.13 -15.15 -10.74
CA ASP A 58 2.49 -13.90 -11.12
C ASP A 58 0.98 -14.09 -11.32
N ARG A 59 0.19 -13.71 -10.30
CA ARG A 59 -1.28 -13.74 -10.34
C ARG A 59 -1.86 -12.47 -10.92
N ARG A 60 -1.03 -11.59 -11.50
CA ARG A 60 -1.54 -10.40 -12.17
C ARG A 60 -2.42 -10.83 -13.32
N ILE A 61 -3.67 -10.42 -13.26
CA ILE A 61 -4.60 -10.54 -14.38
C ILE A 61 -4.21 -9.42 -15.36
N PRO A 62 -3.78 -9.73 -16.59
CA PRO A 62 -3.51 -8.72 -17.59
C PRO A 62 -4.78 -7.90 -17.83
N ILE A 63 -4.66 -6.57 -17.76
CA ILE A 63 -5.72 -5.67 -18.18
C ILE A 63 -5.33 -5.04 -19.51
N THR A 64 -6.20 -5.20 -20.51
CA THR A 64 -6.06 -4.54 -21.81
C THR A 64 -6.70 -3.16 -21.72
N ILE A 65 -5.88 -2.11 -21.78
CA ILE A 65 -6.37 -0.72 -21.85
C ILE A 65 -6.58 -0.38 -23.33
N ARG A 66 -7.81 -0.03 -23.72
CA ARG A 66 -8.08 0.60 -25.02
C ARG A 66 -8.07 2.11 -24.83
N LEU A 67 -7.17 2.78 -25.54
CA LEU A 67 -7.13 4.24 -25.60
C LEU A 67 -7.81 4.66 -26.89
N ASP A 68 -9.07 5.07 -26.79
CA ASP A 68 -9.78 5.71 -27.90
C ASP A 68 -9.31 7.17 -27.95
N LEU A 69 -8.20 7.40 -28.67
CA LEU A 69 -7.68 8.73 -28.95
C LEU A 69 -8.44 9.31 -30.15
N GLU A 70 -9.48 10.09 -29.86
CA GLU A 70 -10.12 10.95 -30.84
C GLU A 70 -9.16 12.14 -31.12
N PHE A 71 -8.68 12.26 -32.35
CA PHE A 71 -7.84 13.38 -32.82
C PHE A 71 -8.68 14.52 -33.38
#